data_AF-A0A351YV00-F1
#
_entry.id   AF-A0A351YV00-F1
#
_cell.length_a   1.000
_cell.length_b   1.000
_cell.length_c   1.000
_cell.angle_alpha   90.00
_cell.angle_beta   90.00
_cell.angle_gamma   90.00
#
_symmetry.space_group_name_H-M   'P 1'
#
loop_
_entity.id
_entity.type
_entity.pdbx_description
1 polymer ?
#
loop_
_entity_poly.entity_id
_entity_poly.type
_entity_poly.pdbx_seq_one_letter_code
_entity_poly.pdbx_strand_id
1 'polypeptide(L)' 'MADITYSPTSTVELMSRGMECLVKHMGIVEAESFIAAILRERFDYTKWHKEYFTQDESVEKFLKNATVYAKKKRR' A
#
# COMPACT_ATOMS: atom_id res chain seq x y z
N MET A 1 -5.47 17.27 -24.87
CA MET A 1 -5.96 15.89 -24.95
C MET A 1 -4.79 14.97 -24.69
N ALA A 2 -4.81 14.28 -23.56
CA ALA A 2 -3.99 13.10 -23.31
C ALA A 2 -4.94 12.11 -22.64
N ASP A 3 -5.35 11.11 -23.41
CA ASP A 3 -6.15 9.98 -22.95
C ASP A 3 -5.39 9.25 -21.85
N ILE A 4 -5.89 9.36 -20.62
CA ILE A 4 -5.63 8.38 -19.58
C ILE A 4 -6.98 7.74 -19.28
N THR A 5 -7.30 6.70 -20.05
CA THR A 5 -8.36 5.75 -19.72
C THR A 5 -8.07 5.17 -18.33
N TYR A 6 -8.81 5.63 -17.31
CA TYR A 6 -8.62 5.25 -15.92
C TYR A 6 -9.60 4.13 -15.52
N SER A 7 -9.07 2.92 -15.42
CA SER A 7 -9.75 1.69 -14.96
C SER A 7 -9.48 1.46 -13.46
N PRO A 8 -10.36 0.79 -12.69
CA PRO A 8 -10.02 0.35 -11.33
C PRO A 8 -8.72 -0.46 -11.35
N THR A 9 -7.66 0.09 -10.77
CA THR A 9 -6.33 -0.53 -10.68
C THR A 9 -6.49 -1.98 -10.22
N SER A 10 -6.22 -2.92 -11.12
CA SER A 10 -6.44 -4.33 -10.85
C SER A 10 -5.54 -4.76 -9.67
N THR A 11 -5.91 -5.83 -8.98
CA THR A 11 -5.05 -6.41 -7.93
C THR A 11 -3.62 -6.61 -8.44
N VAL A 12 -3.47 -6.99 -9.72
CA VAL A 12 -2.17 -7.18 -10.39
C VAL A 12 -1.38 -5.87 -10.48
N GLU A 13 -2.02 -4.77 -10.88
CA GLU A 13 -1.35 -3.46 -10.96
C GLU A 13 -0.96 -2.91 -9.58
N LEU A 14 -1.80 -3.13 -8.55
CA LEU A 14 -1.50 -2.75 -7.17
C LEU A 14 -0.29 -3.53 -6.64
N MET A 15 -0.27 -4.85 -6.84
CA MET A 15 0.85 -5.70 -6.44
C MET A 15 2.13 -5.35 -7.19
N SER A 16 2.06 -5.11 -8.50
CA SER A 16 3.23 -4.74 -9.31
C SER A 16 3.88 -3.46 -8.81
N ARG A 17 3.09 -2.42 -8.56
CA ARG A 17 3.58 -1.16 -7.98
C ARG A 17 4.15 -1.32 -6.58
N GLY A 18 3.56 -2.19 -5.75
CA GLY A 18 4.08 -2.54 -4.44
C GLY A 18 5.46 -3.18 -4.53
N MET A 19 5.62 -4.14 -5.45
CA MET A 19 6.87 -4.85 -5.68
C MET A 19 7.98 -3.92 -6.19
N GLU A 20 7.66 -3.04 -7.15
CA GLU A 20 8.58 -2.00 -7.62
C GLU A 20 9.05 -1.10 -6.48
N CYS A 21 8.14 -0.72 -5.57
CA CYS A 21 8.49 0.11 -4.42
C CYS A 21 9.47 -0.61 -3.48
N LEU A 22 9.21 -1.88 -3.16
CA LEU A 22 10.10 -2.69 -2.31
C LEU A 22 11.50 -2.81 -2.92
N VAL A 23 11.58 -3.20 -4.19
CA VAL A 23 12.86 -3.35 -4.89
C VAL A 23 13.62 -2.02 -4.97
N LYS A 24 12.91 -0.91 -5.23
CA LYS A 24 13.54 0.42 -5.32
C LYS A 24 14.17 0.88 -4.00
N HIS A 25 13.54 0.58 -2.86
CA HIS A 25 13.98 1.11 -1.56
C HIS A 25 14.87 0.15 -0.77
N MET A 26 14.75 -1.16 -0.99
CA MET A 26 15.48 -2.19 -0.23
C MET A 26 16.45 -2.99 -1.13
N GLY A 27 16.32 -2.90 -2.45
CA GLY A 27 17.02 -3.78 -3.37
C GLY A 27 16.38 -5.17 -3.45
N ILE A 28 16.77 -5.93 -4.47
CA ILE A 28 16.10 -7.19 -4.85
C ILE A 28 16.20 -8.25 -3.74
N VAL A 29 17.40 -8.43 -3.15
CA VAL A 29 17.67 -9.50 -2.18
C VAL A 29 16.94 -9.26 -0.85
N GLU A 30 16.93 -8.02 -0.38
CA GLU A 30 16.28 -7.66 0.88
C GLU A 30 14.75 -7.61 0.71
N ALA A 31 14.25 -7.15 -0.43
CA ALA A 31 12.83 -7.18 -0.76
C ALA A 31 12.26 -8.61 -0.76
N GLU A 32 12.95 -9.59 -1.35
CA GLU A 32 12.53 -10.99 -1.28
C GLU A 32 12.58 -11.54 0.15
N SER A 33 13.64 -11.25 0.89
CA SER A 33 13.76 -11.69 2.28
C SER A 33 12.61 -11.13 3.15
N PHE A 34 12.19 -9.90 2.91
CA PHE A 34 11.05 -9.26 3.57
C PHE A 34 9.72 -9.97 3.23
N ILE A 35 9.46 -10.26 1.96
CA ILE A 35 8.24 -10.97 1.54
C ILE A 35 8.23 -12.39 2.13
N ALA A 36 9.35 -13.09 2.05
CA ALA A 36 9.50 -14.41 2.67
C ALA A 36 9.30 -14.38 4.19
N ALA A 37 9.67 -13.30 4.88
CA ALA A 37 9.39 -13.13 6.30
C ALA A 37 7.89 -12.89 6.55
N ILE A 38 7.24 -12.00 5.79
CA ILE A 38 5.78 -11.77 5.90
C ILE A 38 4.97 -13.04 5.64
N LEU A 39 5.38 -13.87 4.68
CA LEU A 39 4.65 -15.09 4.32
C LEU A 39 4.89 -16.26 5.29
N ARG A 40 6.11 -16.38 5.83
CA ARG A 40 6.45 -17.48 6.77
C ARG A 40 6.05 -17.17 8.19
N GLU A 41 6.21 -15.93 8.61
CA GLU A 41 5.83 -15.50 9.95
C GLU A 41 4.36 -15.13 9.96
N ARG A 42 3.67 -15.36 11.10
CA ARG A 42 2.32 -14.84 11.30
C ARG A 42 2.40 -13.34 11.54
N PHE A 43 2.73 -12.58 10.50
CA PHE A 43 2.86 -11.14 10.57
C PHE A 43 1.57 -10.55 11.15
N ASP A 44 1.67 -9.98 12.34
CA ASP A 44 0.51 -9.41 13.03
C ASP A 44 0.19 -8.05 12.43
N TYR A 45 -0.62 -8.08 11.37
CA TYR A 45 -1.13 -6.88 10.71
C TYR A 45 -1.87 -5.95 11.69
N THR A 46 -2.52 -6.48 12.73
CA THR A 46 -3.24 -5.66 13.70
C THR A 46 -2.28 -4.87 14.57
N LYS A 47 -1.19 -5.52 15.01
CA LYS A 47 -0.13 -4.86 15.77
C LYS A 47 0.57 -3.81 14.92
N TRP A 48 1.01 -4.18 13.71
CA TRP A 48 1.66 -3.25 12.79
C TRP A 48 0.77 -2.05 12.46
N HIS A 49 -0.52 -2.29 12.17
CA HIS A 49 -1.47 -1.21 11.92
C HIS A 49 -1.64 -0.31 13.13
N LYS A 50 -1.76 -0.86 14.34
CA LYS A 50 -1.83 -0.04 15.55
C LYS A 50 -0.58 0.82 15.69
N GLU A 51 0.61 0.24 15.64
CA GLU A 51 1.87 0.97 15.81
C GLU A 51 2.07 2.05 14.75
N TYR A 52 1.74 1.76 13.49
CA TYR A 52 1.92 2.69 12.38
C TYR A 52 0.86 3.80 12.35
N PHE A 53 -0.41 3.47 12.60
CA PHE A 53 -1.50 4.45 12.53
C PHE A 53 -1.70 5.25 13.83
N THR A 54 -1.32 4.73 15.00
CA THR A 54 -1.43 5.50 16.25
C THR A 54 -0.40 6.62 16.38
N GLN A 55 0.68 6.61 15.59
CA GLN A 55 1.76 7.59 15.75
C GLN A 55 1.46 8.97 15.13
N ASP A 56 0.63 9.09 14.08
CA ASP A 56 0.36 10.43 13.46
C ASP A 56 -0.90 10.55 12.57
N GLU A 57 -1.74 9.50 12.49
CA GLU A 57 -3.01 9.57 11.77
C GLU A 57 -4.16 9.13 12.67
N SER A 58 -4.90 10.11 13.21
CA SER A 58 -6.20 9.79 13.80
C SER A 58 -7.02 9.00 12.77
N VAL A 59 -7.82 8.03 13.24
CA VAL A 59 -8.72 7.24 12.39
C VAL A 59 -9.55 8.14 11.46
N GLU A 60 -9.85 9.34 11.92
CA GLU A 60 -10.53 10.41 11.18
C GLU A 60 -9.73 10.93 9.98
N LYS A 61 -8.40 11.09 10.11
CA LYS A 61 -7.50 11.47 9.02
C LYS A 61 -7.34 10.35 8.01
N PHE A 62 -7.24 9.09 8.44
CA PHE A 62 -7.28 7.94 7.53
C PHE A 62 -8.60 7.87 6.75
N LEU A 63 -9.75 8.04 7.43
CA LEU A 63 -11.07 8.08 6.79
C LEU A 63 -11.18 9.25 5.80
N LYS A 64 -10.64 10.42 6.15
CA LYS A 64 -10.56 11.58 5.25
C LYS A 64 -9.68 11.26 4.04
N ASN A 65 -8.51 10.65 4.22
CA ASN A 65 -7.62 10.25 3.13
C ASN A 65 -8.28 9.19 2.22
N ALA A 66 -8.96 8.20 2.80
CA ALA A 66 -9.70 7.17 2.06
C ALA A 66 -10.88 7.77 1.27
N THR A 67 -11.62 8.72 1.85
CA THR A 67 -12.72 9.41 1.15
C THR A 67 -12.21 10.37 0.07
N VAL A 68 -11.09 11.06 0.29
CA VAL A 68 -10.40 11.87 -0.72
C VAL A 68 -9.89 10.98 -1.86
N TYR A 69 -9.27 9.84 -1.55
CA TYR A 69 -8.85 8.84 -2.53
C TYR A 69 -10.04 8.32 -3.34
N ALA A 70 -11.13 7.95 -2.68
CA ALA A 70 -12.36 7.48 -3.33
C ALA A 70 -13.05 8.58 -4.18
N LYS A 71 -13.00 9.84 -3.77
CA LYS A 71 -13.51 10.98 -4.55
C LYS A 71 -12.62 11.32 -5.73
N LYS A 72 -11.30 11.23 -5.57
CA LYS A 72 -10.31 11.38 -6.65
C LYS A 72 -10.41 10.26 -7.68
N LYS A 73 -10.93 9.08 -7.29
CA LYS A 73 -11.27 7.94 -8.17
C LYS A 73 -12.59 8.13 -8.94
N ARG A 74 -13.42 9.10 -8.57
CA ARG A 74 -14.76 9.36 -9.15
C ARG A 74 -14.84 10.60 -10.07
N ARG A 75 -13.71 11.25 -10.37
CA ARG A 75 -13.57 12.35 -11.32
C ARG A 75 -12.45 12.03 -12.29
#